data_AF-A0A6A4GGR6-F1
#
_entry.id   AF-A0A6A4GGR6-F1
#
_cell.length_a   1.000
_cell.length_b   1.000
_cell.length_c   1.000
_cell.angle_alpha   90.00
_cell.angle_beta   90.00
_cell.angle_gamma   90.00
#
_symmetry.space_group_name_H-M   'P 1'
#
loop_
_entity.id
_entity.type
_entity.pdbx_description
1 polymer ?
#
loop_
_entity_poly.entity_id
_entity_poly.type
_entity_poly.pdbx_seq_one_letter_code
_entity_poly.pdbx_strand_id
1 'polypeptide(L)'
;RRAVGEGTRETSWIWMEGGTGQVVDAKVLEDIVRVEWSKTHARSERWQEETDLLQEEMRRCIQSLRYNAKQWIGRMLYEGPLAEGRDAAHMEGVAAYAASQAAVYRGIATEFERIW
;
A
#
# COMPACT_ATOMS: atom_id res chain seq x y z
N ARG A 1 22.86 1.04 -38.38
CA ARG A 1 23.82 -0.02 -38.76
C ARG A 1 23.69 -1.13 -37.73
N ARG A 2 23.22 -2.33 -38.09
CA ARG A 2 23.19 -3.50 -37.19
C ARG A 2 24.61 -4.08 -37.15
N ALA A 3 25.24 -4.05 -35.98
CA ALA A 3 26.51 -4.72 -35.77
C ALA A 3 26.27 -6.24 -35.85
N VAL A 4 26.98 -6.91 -36.75
CA VAL A 4 26.91 -8.36 -36.95
C VAL A 4 27.89 -8.99 -35.97
N GLY A 5 27.37 -9.56 -34.88
CA GLY A 5 28.10 -10.38 -33.92
C GLY A 5 28.11 -9.84 -32.49
N GLU A 6 27.54 -10.59 -31.54
CA GLU A 6 27.70 -10.36 -30.09
C GLU A 6 29.00 -10.97 -29.54
N GLY A 7 29.93 -11.45 -30.39
CA GLY A 7 31.13 -12.18 -29.97
C GLY A 7 32.15 -11.37 -29.15
N THR A 8 32.05 -10.05 -29.13
CA THR A 8 32.87 -9.16 -28.29
C THR A 8 32.18 -8.76 -26.98
N ARG A 9 30.95 -9.24 -26.73
CA ARG A 9 30.21 -8.89 -25.52
C ARG A 9 30.66 -9.79 -24.39
N GLU A 10 31.31 -9.20 -23.40
CA GLU A 10 31.68 -9.94 -22.18
C GLU A 10 30.42 -10.41 -21.46
N THR A 11 30.35 -11.72 -21.22
CA THR A 11 29.25 -12.34 -20.48
C THR A 11 29.23 -11.77 -19.07
N SER A 12 28.07 -11.28 -18.61
CA SER A 12 27.92 -10.73 -17.26
C SER A 12 28.40 -11.72 -16.20
N TRP A 13 29.06 -11.21 -15.16
CA TRP A 13 29.68 -12.01 -14.08
C TRP A 13 28.71 -12.96 -13.37
N ILE A 14 27.41 -12.67 -13.41
CA ILE A 14 26.35 -13.53 -12.86
C ILE A 14 26.20 -14.87 -13.61
N TRP A 15 26.75 -14.97 -14.82
CA TRP A 15 26.76 -16.16 -15.67
C TRP A 15 28.14 -16.84 -15.72
N MET A 16 29.05 -16.41 -14.85
CA MET A 16 30.38 -16.99 -14.68
C MET A 16 30.37 -17.88 -13.45
N GLU A 17 31.11 -18.98 -13.52
CA GLU A 17 31.27 -19.90 -12.41
C GLU A 17 32.03 -19.19 -11.27
N GLY A 18 31.49 -19.30 -10.05
CA GLY A 18 31.94 -18.54 -8.89
C GLY A 18 33.42 -18.79 -8.57
N GLY A 19 34.27 -17.81 -8.88
CA GLY A 19 35.69 -17.81 -8.54
C GLY A 19 36.66 -18.28 -9.63
N THR A 20 36.19 -18.87 -10.74
CA THR A 20 37.05 -19.35 -11.84
C THR A 20 37.04 -18.42 -13.06
N GLY A 21 36.03 -17.56 -13.20
CA GLY A 21 35.89 -16.68 -14.36
C GLY A 21 35.62 -17.43 -15.67
N GLN A 22 35.23 -18.70 -15.59
CA GLN A 22 34.80 -19.50 -16.73
C GLN A 22 33.29 -19.39 -16.90
N VAL A 23 32.81 -19.52 -18.14
CA VAL A 23 31.37 -19.59 -18.41
C VAL A 23 30.80 -20.86 -17.79
N VAL A 24 29.68 -20.74 -17.09
CA VAL A 24 29.00 -21.88 -16.45
C VAL A 24 28.63 -22.93 -17.50
N ASP A 25 28.82 -24.21 -17.18
CA ASP A 25 28.41 -25.32 -18.05
C ASP A 25 26.94 -25.17 -18.48
N ALA A 26 26.62 -25.53 -19.72
CA ALA A 26 25.31 -25.28 -20.31
C ALA A 26 24.15 -25.91 -19.51
N LYS A 27 24.37 -27.07 -18.87
CA LYS A 27 23.35 -27.71 -18.03
C LYS A 27 23.16 -26.98 -16.72
N VAL A 28 24.26 -26.54 -16.10
CA VAL A 28 24.21 -25.74 -14.87
C VAL A 28 23.59 -24.37 -15.14
N LEU A 29 23.86 -23.77 -16.31
CA LEU A 29 23.25 -22.54 -16.77
C LEU A 29 21.73 -22.69 -16.94
N GLU A 30 21.27 -23.80 -17.53
CA GLU A 30 19.83 -24.09 -17.66
C GLU A 30 19.16 -24.19 -16.28
N ASP A 31 19.78 -24.88 -15.33
CA ASP A 31 19.26 -24.99 -13.96
C ASP A 31 19.22 -23.62 -13.25
N ILE A 32 20.27 -22.80 -13.41
CA ILE A 32 20.29 -21.42 -12.89
C ILE A 32 19.14 -20.60 -13.49
N VAL A 33 18.96 -20.65 -14.82
CA VAL A 33 17.89 -19.93 -15.51
C VAL A 33 16.51 -20.37 -15.03
N ARG A 34 16.29 -21.67 -14.83
CA ARG A 34 15.02 -22.20 -14.29
C ARG A 34 14.76 -21.69 -12.87
N VAL A 35 15.78 -21.67 -12.02
CA VAL A 35 15.68 -21.14 -10.65
C VAL A 35 15.39 -19.64 -10.66
N GLU A 36 16.12 -18.86 -11.44
CA GLU A 36 15.91 -17.41 -11.53
C GLU A 36 14.57 -17.05 -12.16
N TRP A 37 14.11 -17.82 -13.16
CA TRP A 37 12.77 -17.69 -13.69
C TRP A 37 11.71 -17.98 -12.61
N SER A 38 11.86 -19.07 -11.87
CA SER A 38 10.93 -19.44 -10.79
C SER A 38 10.86 -18.36 -9.71
N LYS A 39 12.01 -17.81 -9.30
CA LYS A 39 12.08 -16.69 -8.34
C LYS A 39 11.40 -15.43 -8.88
N THR A 40 11.67 -15.09 -10.13
CA THR A 40 11.11 -13.89 -10.77
C THR A 40 9.62 -14.02 -10.98
N HIS A 41 9.15 -15.20 -11.38
CA HIS A 41 7.74 -15.53 -11.52
C HIS A 41 7.01 -15.43 -10.17
N ALA A 42 7.52 -16.08 -9.12
CA ALA A 42 6.95 -15.99 -7.78
C ALA A 42 6.91 -14.55 -7.24
N ARG A 43 7.91 -13.71 -7.56
CA ARG A 43 7.90 -12.28 -7.21
C ARG A 43 6.84 -11.53 -8.00
N SER A 44 6.67 -11.84 -9.29
CA SER A 44 5.64 -11.25 -10.13
C SER A 44 4.24 -11.59 -9.63
N GLU A 45 3.98 -12.84 -9.25
CA GLU A 45 2.69 -13.25 -8.69
C GLU A 45 2.40 -12.55 -7.36
N ARG A 46 3.39 -12.49 -6.46
CA ARG A 46 3.26 -11.76 -5.20
C ARG A 46 2.99 -10.27 -5.41
N TRP A 47 3.69 -9.64 -6.35
CA TRP A 47 3.48 -8.23 -6.64
C TRP A 47 2.05 -7.94 -7.11
N GLN A 48 1.48 -8.86 -7.90
CA GLN A 48 0.08 -8.76 -8.31
C GLN A 48 -0.85 -8.83 -7.09
N GLU A 49 -0.64 -9.80 -6.20
CA GLU A 49 -1.41 -9.93 -4.95
C GLU A 49 -1.29 -8.68 -4.07
N GLU A 50 -0.07 -8.15 -3.89
CA GLU A 50 0.18 -6.92 -3.11
C GLU A 50 -0.55 -5.71 -3.71
N THR A 51 -0.63 -5.62 -5.04
CA THR A 51 -1.35 -4.54 -5.73
C THR A 51 -2.85 -4.63 -5.45
N ASP A 52 -3.42 -5.84 -5.53
CA ASP A 52 -4.84 -6.08 -5.27
C ASP A 52 -5.19 -5.84 -3.79
N LEU A 53 -4.32 -6.27 -2.87
CA LEU A 53 -4.47 -6.02 -1.44
C LEU A 53 -4.43 -4.53 -1.11
N LEU A 54 -3.50 -3.78 -1.71
CA LEU A 54 -3.37 -2.34 -1.49
C LEU A 54 -4.65 -1.59 -1.89
N GLN A 55 -5.29 -1.97 -3.01
CA GLN A 55 -6.57 -1.38 -3.43
C GLN A 55 -7.67 -1.63 -2.39
N GLU A 56 -7.77 -2.85 -1.87
CA GLU A 56 -8.76 -3.19 -0.86
C GLU A 56 -8.47 -2.55 0.51
N GLU A 57 -7.20 -2.43 0.90
CA GLU A 57 -6.80 -1.69 2.11
C GLU A 57 -7.20 -0.22 2.02
N MET A 58 -6.99 0.42 0.87
CA MET A 58 -7.38 1.81 0.67
C MET A 58 -8.90 1.99 0.69
N ARG A 59 -9.65 1.07 0.07
CA ARG A 59 -11.11 1.03 0.16
C ARG A 59 -11.59 0.93 1.61
N ARG A 60 -10.98 0.04 2.42
CA ARG A 60 -11.29 -0.12 3.85
C ARG A 60 -10.91 1.11 4.67
N CYS A 61 -9.79 1.76 4.35
CA CYS A 61 -9.35 2.99 5.00
C CYS A 61 -10.39 4.11 4.82
N ILE A 62 -10.81 4.37 3.58
CA ILE A 62 -11.86 5.34 3.25
C ILE A 62 -13.17 5.01 3.96
N GLN A 63 -13.59 3.74 3.94
CA GLN A 63 -14.80 3.30 4.64
C GLN A 63 -14.72 3.53 6.16
N SER A 64 -13.56 3.31 6.76
CA SER A 64 -13.31 3.52 8.18
C SER A 64 -13.35 5.01 8.53
N LEU A 65 -12.77 5.89 7.70
CA LEU A 65 -12.84 7.35 7.88
C LEU A 65 -14.29 7.85 7.81
N ARG A 66 -15.06 7.40 6.82
CA ARG A 66 -16.49 7.72 6.67
C ARG A 66 -17.31 7.22 7.87
N TYR A 67 -17.01 6.01 8.36
CA TYR A 67 -17.63 5.47 9.57
C TYR A 67 -17.31 6.34 10.80
N ASN A 68 -16.05 6.69 11.02
CA ASN A 68 -15.63 7.54 12.13
C ASN A 68 -16.29 8.92 12.09
N ALA A 69 -16.41 9.53 10.90
CA ALA A 69 -17.14 10.78 10.74
C ALA A 69 -18.61 10.65 11.18
N LYS A 70 -19.29 9.55 10.84
CA LYS A 70 -20.67 9.28 11.31
C LYS A 70 -20.71 9.10 12.84
N GLN A 71 -19.75 8.39 13.42
CA GLN A 71 -19.65 8.24 14.87
C GLN A 71 -19.49 9.59 15.57
N TRP A 72 -18.70 10.51 15.01
CA TRP A 72 -18.56 11.86 15.55
C TRP A 72 -19.86 12.66 15.50
N ILE A 73 -20.62 12.60 14.40
CA ILE A 73 -21.95 13.23 14.34
C ILE A 73 -22.88 12.69 15.43
N GLY A 74 -22.87 11.37 15.67
CA GLY A 74 -23.66 10.76 16.75
C GLY A 74 -23.29 11.25 18.16
N ARG A 75 -22.09 11.81 18.35
CA ARG A 75 -21.62 12.35 19.63
C ARG A 75 -22.02 13.81 19.87
N MET A 76 -22.66 14.47 18.91
CA MET A 76 -23.15 15.85 19.09
C MET A 76 -24.21 15.95 20.20
N LEU A 77 -25.00 14.89 20.40
CA LEU A 77 -26.02 14.77 21.44
C LEU A 77 -25.52 13.82 22.54
N TYR A 78 -24.41 14.18 23.19
CA TYR A 78 -23.85 13.34 24.24
C TYR A 78 -24.74 13.36 25.50
N GLU A 79 -25.35 12.22 25.81
CA GLU A 79 -26.23 12.01 26.98
C GLU A 79 -25.58 11.11 28.06
N GLY A 80 -24.25 11.05 28.11
CA GLY A 80 -23.54 10.23 29.10
C GLY A 80 -23.36 10.92 30.46
N PRO A 81 -22.72 10.26 31.44
CA PRO A 81 -22.59 10.77 32.81
C PRO A 81 -21.93 12.16 32.93
N LEU A 82 -21.15 12.57 31.92
CA LEU A 82 -20.53 13.90 31.86
C LEU A 82 -21.51 15.01 31.40
N ALA A 83 -22.76 14.69 31.11
CA ALA A 83 -23.80 15.65 30.70
C ALA A 83 -24.52 16.31 31.90
N GLU A 84 -24.49 15.70 33.09
CA GLU A 84 -25.13 16.27 34.28
C GLU A 84 -24.46 17.57 34.74
N GLY A 85 -25.27 18.60 35.02
CA GLY A 85 -24.82 19.87 35.58
C GLY A 85 -24.15 20.83 34.57
N ARG A 86 -24.31 20.62 33.26
CA ARG A 86 -23.68 21.44 32.22
C ARG A 86 -24.63 22.49 31.66
N ASP A 87 -24.08 23.68 31.37
CA ASP A 87 -24.82 24.79 30.79
C ASP A 87 -24.95 24.65 29.26
N ALA A 88 -25.78 25.51 28.67
CA ALA A 88 -26.03 25.52 27.23
C ALA A 88 -24.75 25.76 26.41
N ALA A 89 -23.84 26.61 26.90
CA ALA A 89 -22.58 26.92 26.24
C ALA A 89 -21.67 25.69 26.14
N HIS A 90 -21.63 24.86 27.18
CA HIS A 90 -20.87 23.63 27.13
C HIS A 90 -21.44 22.65 26.09
N MET A 91 -22.76 22.46 26.06
CA MET A 91 -23.41 21.56 25.09
C MET A 91 -23.14 22.02 23.65
N GLU A 92 -23.20 23.32 23.40
CA GLU A 92 -22.83 23.91 22.11
C GLU A 92 -21.38 23.61 21.74
N GLY A 93 -20.44 23.78 22.68
CA GLY A 93 -19.03 23.47 22.46
C GLY A 93 -18.77 22.00 22.11
N VAL A 94 -19.46 21.06 22.77
CA VAL A 94 -19.37 19.63 22.45
C VAL A 94 -19.88 19.35 21.05
N ALA A 95 -21.04 19.91 20.69
CA ALA A 95 -21.62 19.75 19.35
C ALA A 95 -20.71 20.34 18.27
N ALA A 96 -20.16 21.53 18.49
CA ALA A 96 -19.24 22.20 17.57
C ALA A 96 -17.94 21.39 17.39
N TYR A 97 -17.37 20.86 18.47
CA TYR A 97 -16.17 20.03 18.40
C TYR A 97 -16.43 18.72 17.64
N ALA A 98 -17.53 18.03 17.96
CA ALA A 98 -17.92 16.81 17.29
C ALA A 98 -18.16 17.03 15.77
N ALA A 99 -18.80 18.14 15.39
CA ALA A 99 -18.97 18.52 13.99
C ALA A 99 -17.62 18.81 13.30
N SER A 100 -16.71 19.51 13.98
CA SER A 100 -15.36 19.76 13.48
C SER A 100 -14.58 18.45 13.23
N GLN A 101 -14.62 17.52 14.19
CA GLN A 101 -14.00 16.20 14.01
C GLN A 101 -14.60 15.45 12.82
N ALA A 102 -15.93 15.42 12.69
CA ALA A 102 -16.58 14.80 11.54
C ALA A 102 -16.13 15.42 10.21
N ALA A 103 -15.96 16.75 10.16
CA ALA A 103 -15.47 17.45 8.97
C ALA A 103 -14.03 17.05 8.62
N VAL A 104 -13.13 16.92 9.60
CA VAL A 104 -11.74 16.45 9.38
C VAL A 104 -11.72 15.06 8.76
N TYR A 105 -12.43 14.09 9.34
CA TYR A 105 -12.48 12.73 8.80
C TYR A 105 -13.05 12.67 7.39
N ARG A 106 -14.08 13.48 7.09
CA ARG A 106 -14.62 13.60 5.73
C ARG A 106 -13.60 14.19 4.77
N GLY A 107 -12.87 15.23 5.18
CA GLY A 107 -11.83 15.86 4.37
C GLY A 107 -10.72 14.87 3.99
N ILE A 108 -10.23 14.08 4.95
CA ILE A 108 -9.23 13.03 4.68
C ILE A 108 -9.79 11.97 3.74
N ALA A 109 -11.03 11.51 3.95
CA ALA A 109 -11.66 10.52 3.08
C ALA A 109 -11.79 11.03 1.64
N THR A 110 -12.23 12.29 1.46
CA THR A 110 -12.33 12.92 0.14
C THR A 110 -10.98 13.04 -0.54
N GLU A 111 -9.93 13.41 0.18
CA GLU A 111 -8.59 13.48 -0.42
C GLU A 111 -8.06 12.10 -0.79
N PHE A 112 -8.31 11.08 0.03
CA PHE A 112 -7.92 9.70 -0.28
C PHE A 112 -8.68 9.15 -1.49
N GLU A 113 -9.98 9.41 -1.61
CA GLU A 113 -10.78 9.08 -2.80
C GLU A 113 -10.33 9.82 -4.07
N ARG A 114 -9.62 10.95 -3.93
CA ARG A 114 -9.11 11.72 -5.06
C ARG A 114 -7.80 11.15 -5.60
N ILE A 115 -6.96 10.61 -4.71
CA ILE A 115 -5.61 10.14 -5.07
C ILE A 115 -5.55 8.62 -5.34
N TRP A 116 -6.56 7.86 -4.91
CA TRP A 116 -6.69 6.41 -5.10
C TRP A 116 -7.88 6.07 -5.97
#